data_AF-A0A1Y1NK07-F1
#
_entry.id   AF-A0A1Y1NK07-F1
#
_cell.length_a   1.000
_cell.length_b   1.000
_cell.length_c   1.000
_cell.angle_alpha   90.00
_cell.angle_beta   90.00
_cell.angle_gamma   90.00
#
_symmetry.space_group_name_H-M   'P 1'
#
loop_
_entity.id
_entity.type
_entity.pdbx_description
1 polymer ?
#
loop_
_entity_poly.entity_id
_entity_poly.type
_entity_poly.pdbx_seq_one_letter_code
_entity_poly.pdbx_strand_id
1 'polypeptide(L)'
;MKLLKFRGAPQQLYLSTRSQHEWIQPVGFDTGIKVYNCVARGNVPFIVRNKNFVTWYTCGPTVYNSAHIGHASCFVKLDIIKRILQREFSLNLITAMNITDIDDKIINRSIATKTPISDLVKFYEDEFWEDMRKLNVLRPQLVMRRGCLQGQ
;
A
#
# COMPACT_ATOMS: atom_id res chain seq x y z
N MET A 1 35.59 -43.66 33.79
CA MET A 1 36.41 -42.88 32.85
C MET A 1 35.67 -41.59 32.55
N LYS A 2 36.34 -40.45 32.78
CA LYS A 2 35.94 -39.02 32.72
C LYS A 2 34.60 -38.71 32.01
N LEU A 3 33.58 -38.16 32.69
CA LEU A 3 33.39 -36.74 33.08
C LEU A 3 33.46 -35.75 31.90
N LEU A 4 32.30 -35.40 31.37
CA LEU A 4 31.84 -34.01 31.24
C LEU A 4 30.31 -34.00 31.40
N LYS A 5 29.88 -33.66 32.63
CA LYS A 5 28.50 -33.36 32.98
C LYS A 5 28.22 -31.92 32.57
N PHE A 6 27.26 -31.68 31.68
CA PHE A 6 26.48 -30.43 31.73
C PHE A 6 25.09 -30.76 32.26
N ARG A 7 24.82 -30.25 33.45
CA ARG A 7 23.60 -30.41 34.23
C ARG A 7 22.52 -29.46 33.69
N GLY A 8 21.31 -30.00 33.50
CA GLY A 8 20.07 -29.44 34.06
C GLY A 8 19.44 -28.18 33.45
N ALA A 9 18.32 -28.42 32.73
CA ALA A 9 17.07 -27.65 32.68
C ALA A 9 17.05 -26.22 32.08
N PRO A 10 15.87 -25.69 31.67
CA PRO A 10 14.68 -26.30 31.06
C PRO A 10 14.40 -25.73 29.65
N GLN A 11 13.42 -26.30 28.95
CA GLN A 11 12.79 -25.70 27.76
C GLN A 11 12.12 -24.37 28.10
N GLN A 12 12.89 -23.28 28.16
CA GLN A 12 12.37 -21.92 28.12
C GLN A 12 13.51 -20.98 27.76
N LEU A 13 13.36 -20.30 26.62
CA LEU A 13 13.99 -19.04 26.18
C LEU A 13 14.25 -19.06 24.67
N TYR A 14 13.16 -19.22 23.90
CA TYR A 14 13.05 -18.61 22.58
C TYR A 14 11.67 -17.93 22.47
N LEU A 15 11.31 -17.18 23.50
CA LEU A 15 10.36 -16.08 23.38
C LEU A 15 11.19 -14.80 23.28
N SER A 16 11.87 -14.62 22.15
CA SER A 16 12.46 -13.34 21.81
C SER A 16 11.32 -12.36 21.53
N THR A 17 11.00 -11.55 22.55
CA THR A 17 10.58 -10.15 22.43
C THR A 17 9.49 -9.82 21.38
N ARG A 18 8.22 -10.04 21.73
CA ARG A 18 7.13 -9.21 21.17
C ARG A 18 7.16 -7.84 21.86
N SER A 19 8.00 -6.96 21.36
CA SER A 19 8.00 -5.52 21.61
C SER A 19 8.53 -4.93 20.29
N GLN A 20 7.96 -3.96 19.59
CA GLN A 20 7.07 -2.86 19.93
C GLN A 20 6.57 -2.31 18.59
N HIS A 21 5.28 -2.03 18.46
CA HIS A 21 4.84 -0.88 17.66
C HIS A 21 3.68 -0.27 18.43
N GLU A 22 3.99 0.32 19.57
CA GLU A 22 3.02 1.19 20.24
C GLU A 22 2.77 2.38 19.32
N TRP A 23 1.50 2.70 19.10
CA TRP A 23 1.16 3.88 18.33
C TRP A 23 1.61 5.11 19.12
N ILE A 24 2.50 5.90 18.53
CA ILE A 24 2.93 7.19 19.05
C ILE A 24 2.16 8.26 18.30
N GLN A 25 1.51 9.16 19.02
CA GLN A 25 0.83 10.29 18.41
C GLN A 25 1.84 11.18 17.67
N PRO A 26 1.67 11.41 16.36
CA PRO A 26 2.57 12.29 15.63
C PRO A 26 2.37 13.75 16.05
N VAL A 27 3.45 14.53 15.97
CA VAL A 27 3.41 15.98 16.21
C VAL A 27 2.97 16.68 14.93
N GLY A 28 2.03 17.61 15.03
CA GLY A 28 1.53 18.36 13.89
C GLY A 28 0.22 19.09 14.17
N PHE A 29 -0.51 19.41 13.12
CA PHE A 29 -1.81 20.07 13.18
C PHE A 29 -2.92 19.03 13.26
N ASP A 30 -3.76 19.12 14.29
CA ASP A 30 -4.97 18.31 14.42
C ASP A 30 -6.04 18.80 13.43
N THR A 31 -6.55 17.91 12.59
CA THR A 31 -7.60 18.24 11.62
C THR A 31 -9.02 18.11 12.21
N GLY A 32 -9.16 17.65 13.46
CA GLY A 32 -10.46 17.34 14.08
C GLY A 32 -11.12 16.08 13.55
N ILE A 33 -10.44 15.33 12.68
CA ILE A 33 -10.92 14.07 12.10
C ILE A 33 -10.36 12.91 12.93
N LYS A 34 -11.14 11.85 13.11
CA LYS A 34 -10.66 10.59 13.70
C LYS A 34 -10.59 9.51 12.63
N VAL A 35 -9.48 8.79 12.60
CA VAL A 35 -9.23 7.69 11.67
C VAL A 35 -8.95 6.41 12.44
N TYR A 36 -9.39 5.27 11.91
CA TYR A 36 -9.07 3.98 12.50
C TYR A 36 -7.62 3.60 12.15
N ASN A 37 -6.80 3.38 13.17
CA ASN A 37 -5.42 2.93 12.98
C ASN A 37 -5.29 1.46 13.40
N CYS A 38 -4.87 0.61 12.46
CA CYS A 38 -4.70 -0.82 12.69
C CYS A 38 -3.63 -1.15 13.75
N VAL A 39 -2.61 -0.31 13.91
CA VAL A 39 -1.54 -0.46 14.91
C VAL A 39 -2.08 -0.14 16.32
N ALA A 40 -2.82 0.96 16.45
CA ALA A 40 -3.48 1.34 17.70
C ALA A 40 -4.73 0.50 18.03
N ARG A 41 -5.26 -0.23 17.02
CA ARG A 41 -6.53 -0.96 17.06
C ARG A 41 -7.72 -0.10 17.53
N GLY A 42 -7.71 1.18 17.18
CA GLY A 42 -8.69 2.15 17.64
C GLY A 42 -8.70 3.42 16.81
N ASN A 43 -9.66 4.28 17.11
CA ASN A 43 -9.78 5.59 16.48
C ASN A 43 -8.75 6.55 17.10
N VAL A 44 -7.91 7.13 16.26
CA VAL A 44 -6.88 8.10 16.63
C VAL A 44 -7.12 9.44 15.91
N PRO A 45 -6.67 10.57 16.46
CA PRO A 45 -6.76 11.85 15.76
C PRO A 45 -5.93 11.81 14.46
N PHE A 46 -6.47 12.39 13.39
CA PHE A 46 -5.77 12.58 12.14
C PHE A 46 -4.95 13.86 12.21
N ILE A 47 -3.65 13.71 12.45
CA ILE A 47 -2.72 14.82 12.62
C ILE A 47 -1.83 14.92 11.39
N VAL A 48 -1.79 16.11 10.81
CA VAL A 48 -1.04 16.38 9.58
C VAL A 48 0.23 17.15 9.88
N ARG A 49 1.32 16.83 9.18
CA ARG A 49 2.62 17.48 9.39
C ARG A 49 2.65 18.93 8.88
N ASN A 50 1.89 19.22 7.81
CA ASN A 50 1.78 20.55 7.22
C ASN A 50 0.30 20.94 7.14
N LYS A 51 -0.04 22.17 7.52
CA LYS A 51 -1.41 22.70 7.47
C LYS A 51 -1.91 22.90 6.03
N ASN A 52 -0.99 23.12 5.08
CA ASN A 52 -1.33 23.48 3.70
C ASN A 52 -1.56 22.27 2.79
N PHE A 53 -1.00 21.11 3.13
CA PHE A 53 -1.16 19.89 2.34
C PHE A 53 -0.99 18.62 3.15
N VAL A 54 -1.60 17.55 2.67
CA VAL A 54 -1.56 16.21 3.26
C VAL A 54 -1.09 15.22 2.21
N THR A 55 -0.11 14.41 2.54
CA THR A 55 0.37 13.35 1.65
C THR A 55 -0.47 12.09 1.81
N TRP A 56 -0.97 11.55 0.70
CA TRP A 56 -1.81 10.36 0.66
C TRP A 56 -1.18 9.30 -0.24
N TYR A 57 -0.80 8.16 0.35
CA TYR A 57 -0.25 7.03 -0.38
C TYR A 57 -1.26 5.89 -0.49
N THR A 58 -1.31 5.23 -1.64
CA THR A 58 -2.15 4.06 -1.88
C THR A 58 -1.34 2.97 -2.58
N CYS A 59 -1.47 1.73 -2.12
CA CYS A 59 -0.89 0.58 -2.81
C CYS A 59 -1.66 0.33 -4.12
N GLY A 60 -0.98 0.40 -5.27
CA GLY A 60 -1.60 0.04 -6.54
C GLY A 60 -1.43 -1.44 -6.91
N PRO A 61 -1.89 -1.83 -8.11
CA PRO A 61 -1.98 -3.23 -8.51
C PRO A 61 -0.61 -3.83 -8.88
N THR A 62 -0.54 -5.16 -8.83
CA THR A 62 0.47 -5.94 -9.56
C THR A 62 -0.08 -6.26 -10.94
N VAL A 63 0.53 -5.75 -12.01
CA VAL A 63 0.00 -5.79 -13.39
C VAL A 63 0.35 -7.09 -14.11
N TYR A 64 -0.16 -8.21 -13.59
CA TYR A 64 0.01 -9.55 -14.19
C TYR A 64 -1.29 -10.14 -14.75
N ASN A 65 -2.45 -9.58 -14.38
CA ASN A 65 -3.77 -10.05 -14.76
C ASN A 65 -4.80 -8.91 -14.64
N SER A 66 -5.96 -9.08 -15.27
CA SER A 66 -7.08 -8.13 -15.23
C SER A 66 -7.58 -7.90 -13.79
N ALA A 67 -7.99 -6.67 -13.50
CA ALA A 67 -8.51 -6.31 -12.19
C ALA A 67 -9.88 -6.97 -11.95
N HIS A 68 -10.03 -7.66 -10.82
CA HIS A 68 -11.31 -8.22 -10.40
C HIS A 68 -12.06 -7.27 -9.46
N ILE A 69 -13.32 -7.57 -9.19
CA ILE A 69 -14.21 -6.73 -8.37
C ILE A 69 -13.65 -6.40 -6.98
N GLY A 70 -12.85 -7.31 -6.40
CA GLY A 70 -12.14 -7.08 -5.14
C GLY A 70 -11.21 -5.88 -5.21
N HIS A 71 -10.34 -5.82 -6.22
CA HIS A 71 -9.47 -4.68 -6.48
C HIS A 71 -10.27 -3.41 -6.74
N ALA A 72 -11.26 -3.47 -7.64
CA ALA A 72 -12.10 -2.32 -7.98
C ALA A 72 -12.78 -1.71 -6.74
N SER A 73 -13.37 -2.55 -5.89
CA SER A 73 -14.03 -2.08 -4.67
C SER A 73 -13.09 -1.35 -3.70
N CYS A 74 -11.82 -1.76 -3.64
CA CYS A 74 -10.82 -1.12 -2.80
C CYS A 74 -10.51 0.29 -3.28
N PHE A 75 -10.23 0.46 -4.58
CA PHE A 75 -9.92 1.75 -5.17
C PHE A 75 -11.10 2.72 -5.10
N VAL A 76 -12.32 2.24 -5.33
CA VAL A 76 -13.54 3.08 -5.20
C VAL A 76 -13.71 3.58 -3.77
N LYS A 77 -13.54 2.71 -2.75
CA LYS A 77 -13.63 3.14 -1.33
C LYS A 77 -12.60 4.19 -0.98
N LEU A 78 -11.35 4.00 -1.42
CA LEU A 78 -10.26 4.96 -1.19
C LEU A 78 -10.53 6.28 -1.91
N ASP A 79 -11.09 6.25 -3.11
CA ASP A 79 -11.47 7.45 -3.86
C ASP A 79 -12.60 8.23 -3.16
N ILE A 80 -13.60 7.53 -2.62
CA ILE A 80 -14.67 8.16 -1.82
C ILE A 80 -14.07 8.85 -0.59
N ILE A 81 -13.19 8.19 0.16
CA ILE A 81 -12.53 8.78 1.33
C ILE A 81 -11.73 10.02 0.93
N LYS A 82 -10.92 9.92 -0.14
CA LYS A 82 -10.15 11.04 -0.68
C LYS A 82 -11.05 12.23 -1.03
N ARG A 83 -12.18 11.99 -1.70
CA ARG A 83 -13.15 13.03 -2.07
C ARG A 83 -13.80 13.68 -0.85
N ILE A 84 -14.14 12.89 0.17
CA ILE A 84 -14.68 13.42 1.43
C ILE A 84 -13.65 14.33 2.12
N LEU A 85 -12.40 13.89 2.22
CA LEU A 85 -11.31 14.69 2.81
C LEU A 85 -11.08 16.01 2.05
N GLN A 86 -11.14 15.99 0.71
CA GLN A 86 -10.96 17.18 -0.10
C GLN A 86 -12.17 18.13 -0.06
N ARG A 87 -13.40 17.60 -0.12
CA ARG A 87 -14.62 18.41 -0.23
C ARG A 87 -15.14 18.89 1.11
N GLU A 88 -15.30 17.99 2.08
CA GLU A 88 -15.92 18.30 3.38
C GLU A 88 -14.92 18.96 4.33
N PHE A 89 -13.66 18.54 4.29
CA PHE A 89 -12.62 19.04 5.20
C PHE A 89 -11.65 20.02 4.54
N SER A 90 -11.86 20.36 3.26
CA SER A 90 -11.02 21.28 2.49
C SER A 90 -9.52 20.96 2.55
N LEU A 91 -9.17 19.68 2.67
CA LEU A 91 -7.77 19.24 2.75
C LEU A 91 -7.16 19.15 1.35
N ASN A 92 -6.04 19.83 1.15
CA ASN A 92 -5.26 19.72 -0.07
C ASN A 92 -4.42 18.42 -0.06
N LEU A 93 -4.89 17.40 -0.78
CA LEU A 93 -4.22 16.09 -0.82
C LEU A 93 -3.21 16.00 -1.96
N ILE A 94 -1.96 15.65 -1.62
CA ILE A 94 -0.93 15.21 -2.56
C ILE A 94 -0.98 13.69 -2.64
N THR A 95 -1.37 13.15 -3.80
CA THR A 95 -1.67 11.71 -3.95
C THR A 95 -0.57 10.97 -4.71
N ALA A 96 -0.11 9.85 -4.15
CA ALA A 96 0.87 8.96 -4.75
C ALA A 96 0.37 7.51 -4.74
N MET A 97 0.64 6.78 -5.82
CA MET A 97 0.32 5.37 -5.96
C MET A 97 1.48 4.63 -6.62
N ASN A 98 1.82 3.45 -6.13
CA ASN A 98 2.78 2.58 -6.81
C ASN A 98 2.08 1.65 -7.81
N ILE A 99 2.74 1.26 -8.88
CA ILE A 99 2.35 0.15 -9.75
C ILE A 99 3.48 -0.88 -9.68
N THR A 100 3.12 -2.13 -9.37
CA THR A 100 4.09 -3.22 -9.30
C THR A 100 4.20 -3.88 -10.66
N ASP A 101 5.22 -3.48 -11.40
CA ASP A 101 5.60 -3.96 -12.74
C ASP A 101 6.68 -5.06 -12.71
N ILE A 102 7.30 -5.29 -11.56
CA ILE A 102 8.29 -6.35 -11.33
C ILE A 102 7.89 -7.21 -10.12
N ASP A 103 7.47 -8.44 -10.40
CA ASP A 103 7.02 -9.44 -9.43
C ASP A 103 7.17 -10.86 -10.03
N ASP A 104 7.39 -11.88 -9.19
CA ASP A 104 7.51 -13.27 -9.64
C ASP A 104 6.26 -13.75 -10.42
N LYS A 105 5.09 -13.21 -10.07
CA LYS A 105 3.82 -13.52 -10.77
C LYS A 105 3.83 -13.02 -12.21
N ILE A 106 4.48 -11.89 -12.49
CA ILE A 106 4.60 -11.32 -13.84
C ILE A 106 5.55 -12.19 -14.67
N ILE A 107 6.67 -12.60 -14.09
CA ILE A 107 7.66 -13.48 -14.76
C ILE A 107 7.01 -14.81 -15.16
N ASN A 108 6.32 -15.45 -14.21
CA ASN A 108 5.64 -16.72 -14.47
C ASN A 108 4.54 -16.59 -15.54
N ARG A 109 3.81 -15.48 -15.56
CA ARG A 109 2.78 -15.22 -16.57
C ARG A 109 3.38 -14.98 -17.96
N SER A 110 4.45 -14.21 -18.05
CA SER A 110 5.18 -13.96 -19.30
C SER A 110 5.69 -15.27 -19.92
N ILE A 111 6.25 -16.17 -19.11
CA ILE A 111 6.69 -17.50 -19.56
C ILE A 111 5.50 -18.34 -20.06
N ALA A 112 4.38 -18.35 -19.32
CA ALA A 112 3.20 -19.12 -19.69
C ALA A 112 2.52 -18.63 -20.98
N THR A 113 2.45 -17.31 -21.17
CA THR A 113 1.81 -16.68 -22.34
C THR A 113 2.78 -16.48 -23.52
N LYS A 114 4.09 -16.72 -23.31
CA LYS A 114 5.17 -16.48 -24.28
C LYS A 114 5.20 -15.04 -24.82
N THR A 115 4.81 -14.08 -23.97
CA THR A 115 4.81 -12.65 -24.27
C THR A 115 5.93 -11.96 -23.52
N PRO A 116 6.60 -10.96 -24.10
CA PRO A 116 7.62 -10.21 -23.38
C PRO A 116 6.99 -9.47 -22.19
N ILE A 117 7.75 -9.36 -21.09
CA ILE A 117 7.28 -8.76 -19.83
C ILE A 117 6.79 -7.32 -20.05
N SER A 118 7.49 -6.54 -20.90
CA SER A 118 7.13 -5.16 -21.22
C SER A 118 5.70 -5.04 -21.75
N ASP A 119 5.33 -5.91 -22.68
CA ASP A 119 4.04 -5.83 -23.37
C ASP A 119 2.92 -6.31 -22.46
N LEU A 120 3.19 -7.33 -21.64
CA LEU A 120 2.25 -7.83 -20.64
C LEU A 120 1.93 -6.78 -19.57
N VAL A 121 2.97 -6.16 -19.01
CA VAL A 121 2.85 -5.10 -18.01
C VAL A 121 2.06 -3.91 -18.58
N LYS A 122 2.42 -3.46 -19.79
CA LYS A 122 1.74 -2.34 -20.45
C LYS A 122 0.26 -2.65 -20.71
N PHE A 123 -0.05 -3.83 -21.23
CA PHE A 123 -1.42 -4.25 -21.51
C PHE A 123 -2.29 -4.22 -20.25
N TYR A 124 -1.83 -4.85 -19.16
CA TYR A 124 -2.60 -4.90 -17.92
C TYR A 124 -2.62 -3.55 -17.16
N GLU A 125 -1.59 -2.73 -17.31
CA GLU A 125 -1.59 -1.36 -16.79
C GLU A 125 -2.64 -0.50 -17.50
N ASP A 126 -2.69 -0.54 -18.83
CA ASP A 126 -3.64 0.22 -19.64
C ASP A 126 -5.09 -0.24 -19.34
N GLU A 127 -5.31 -1.56 -19.26
CA GLU A 127 -6.60 -2.14 -18.85
C GLU A 127 -7.02 -1.63 -17.47
N PHE A 128 -6.11 -1.65 -16.49
CA PHE A 128 -6.38 -1.16 -15.14
C PHE A 128 -6.79 0.31 -15.13
N TRP A 129 -6.09 1.17 -15.87
CA TRP A 129 -6.41 2.60 -15.93
C TRP A 129 -7.75 2.86 -16.62
N GLU A 130 -8.06 2.11 -17.65
CA GLU A 130 -9.35 2.19 -18.35
C GLU A 130 -10.51 1.78 -17.43
N ASP A 131 -10.33 0.74 -16.62
CA ASP A 131 -11.31 0.33 -15.62
C ASP A 131 -11.49 1.38 -14.51
N MET A 132 -10.39 1.96 -14.01
CA MET A 132 -10.48 3.05 -13.02
C MET A 132 -11.19 4.28 -13.60
N ARG A 133 -10.99 4.57 -14.89
CA ARG A 133 -11.68 5.66 -15.60
C ARG A 133 -13.18 5.39 -15.71
N LYS A 134 -13.58 4.16 -16.08
CA LYS A 134 -14.99 3.75 -16.14
C LYS A 134 -15.68 3.84 -14.78
N LEU A 135 -14.94 3.53 -13.71
CA LEU A 135 -15.42 3.62 -12.33
C LEU A 135 -15.38 5.06 -11.75
N ASN A 136 -14.97 6.06 -12.53
CA ASN A 136 -14.83 7.45 -12.11
C ASN A 136 -13.89 7.63 -10.89
N VAL A 137 -12.87 6.79 -10.78
CA VAL A 137 -11.81 6.91 -9.77
C VAL A 137 -10.81 7.97 -10.25
N LEU A 138 -10.51 8.97 -9.41
CA LEU A 138 -9.56 10.02 -9.80
C LEU A 138 -8.14 9.46 -9.82
N ARG A 139 -7.43 9.70 -10.93
CA ARG A 139 -6.03 9.35 -11.08
C ARG A 139 -5.17 10.07 -10.03
N PRO A 140 -4.22 9.37 -9.37
CA PRO A 140 -3.28 10.00 -8.46
C PRO A 140 -2.33 10.95 -9.20
N GLN A 141 -1.83 11.97 -8.51
CA GLN A 141 -0.90 12.94 -9.09
C GLN A 141 0.48 12.33 -9.37
N LEU A 142 0.91 11.38 -8.55
CA LEU A 142 2.18 10.68 -8.69
C LEU A 142 1.93 9.18 -8.85
N VAL A 143 2.43 8.62 -9.95
CA VAL A 143 2.43 7.18 -10.21
C VAL A 143 3.89 6.71 -10.21
N MET A 144 4.23 5.86 -9.25
CA MET A 144 5.58 5.34 -9.07
C MET A 144 5.64 3.90 -9.59
N ARG A 145 6.60 3.58 -10.44
CA ARG A 145 6.84 2.20 -10.91
C ARG A 145 8.10 1.66 -10.25
N ARG A 146 8.15 0.35 -10.02
CA ARG A 146 9.36 -0.28 -9.45
C ARG A 146 10.44 -0.40 -10.52
N GLY A 147 10.06 -0.68 -11.76
CA GLY A 147 10.95 -0.71 -12.92
C GLY A 147 11.18 0.67 -13.54
N CYS A 148 12.38 0.86 -14.06
CA CYS A 148 12.78 2.01 -14.87
C CYS A 148 12.28 1.87 -16.32
N LEU A 149 10.98 1.60 -16.52
CA LEU A 149 10.34 1.61 -17.84
C LEU A 149 9.74 2.99 -18.16
N GLN A 150 10.38 4.06 -17.70
CA GLN A 150 10.13 5.40 -18.23
C GLN A 150 10.98 5.58 -19.49
N GLY A 151 10.37 5.22 -20.61
CA GLY A 151 10.82 5.65 -21.92
C GLY A 151 9.59 5.97 -22.75
N GLN A 152 8.97 7.13 -22.51
CA GLN A 152 8.43 8.09 -23.48
C GLN A 152 8.07 9.38 -22.73
#